data_AF-A0A438WH27-F1
#
_entry.id   AF-A0A438WH27-F1
#
_cell.length_a   1.000
_cell.length_b   1.000
_cell.length_c   1.000
_cell.angle_alpha   90.00
_cell.angle_beta   90.00
_cell.angle_gamma   90.00
#
_symmetry.space_group_name_H-M   'P 1'
#
loop_
_entity.id
_entity.type
_entity.pdbx_description
1 polymer ?
#
loop_
_entity_poly.entity_id
_entity_poly.type
_entity_poly.pdbx_seq_one_letter_code
_entity_poly.pdbx_strand_id
1 'polypeptide(L)'
;INAHTHFEFSNNKASFNYGSFSSWLGSVLNNGGAILENCQGAIQNAIIMQLKSGVGSVGAISNHLIEVNLLKESPLNIVVFLEFLGSSYSLEKLKAFETKFKELKDLEDKKLKAALAVHAPYSVQKDMALSVI
;
A
#
# COMPACT_ATOMS: atom_id res chain seq x y z
N ILE A 1 12.74 12.70 -1.23
CA ILE A 1 12.29 11.31 -0.98
C ILE A 1 10.92 11.40 -0.33
N ASN A 2 9.94 10.60 -0.77
CA ASN A 2 8.65 10.45 -0.10
C ASN A 2 8.55 9.03 0.47
N ALA A 3 8.91 8.86 1.74
CA ALA A 3 9.17 7.54 2.31
C ALA A 3 7.89 6.72 2.63
N HIS A 4 6.70 7.33 2.56
CA HIS A 4 5.46 6.66 2.94
C HIS A 4 4.28 7.27 2.19
N THR A 5 3.64 6.50 1.32
CA THR A 5 2.45 6.91 0.58
C THR A 5 1.62 5.69 0.17
N HIS A 6 0.29 5.82 0.20
CA HIS A 6 -0.63 4.81 -0.31
C HIS A 6 -1.11 5.23 -1.70
N PHE A 7 -0.46 4.72 -2.76
CA PHE A 7 -0.85 5.06 -4.13
C PHE A 7 -2.24 4.52 -4.49
N GLU A 8 -2.63 3.37 -3.94
CA GLU A 8 -3.93 2.73 -4.17
C GLU A 8 -5.13 3.65 -3.88
N PHE A 9 -4.99 4.60 -2.96
CA PHE A 9 -6.05 5.57 -2.63
C PHE A 9 -5.96 6.89 -3.42
N SER A 10 -5.12 6.99 -4.47
CA SER A 10 -4.93 8.23 -5.25
C SER A 10 -6.20 8.73 -5.94
N ASN A 11 -7.21 7.88 -6.11
CA ASN A 11 -8.50 8.26 -6.70
C ASN A 11 -9.45 8.95 -5.71
N ASN A 12 -9.08 9.02 -4.42
CA ASN A 12 -9.85 9.78 -3.43
C ASN A 12 -9.77 11.29 -3.73
N LYS A 13 -10.93 11.94 -3.87
CA LYS A 13 -11.04 13.41 -3.98
C LYS A 13 -11.62 14.04 -2.71
N ALA A 14 -12.76 13.52 -2.26
CA ALA A 14 -13.47 13.99 -1.07
C ALA A 14 -14.33 12.88 -0.43
N SER A 15 -13.98 11.60 -0.65
CA SER A 15 -14.77 10.45 -0.19
C SER A 15 -14.40 10.04 1.23
N PHE A 16 -13.25 10.50 1.74
CA PHE A 16 -12.85 10.28 3.13
C PHE A 16 -13.19 11.49 4.00
N ASN A 17 -13.62 11.20 5.23
CA ASN A 17 -13.87 12.21 6.23
C ASN A 17 -12.55 12.71 6.82
N TYR A 18 -12.37 14.02 6.91
CA TYR A 18 -11.19 14.63 7.52
C TYR A 18 -11.55 15.31 8.86
N GLY A 19 -10.53 15.56 9.69
CA GLY A 19 -10.66 16.23 10.99
C GLY A 19 -10.77 15.32 12.22
N SER A 20 -11.06 14.02 12.04
CA SER A 20 -11.03 13.03 13.13
C SER A 20 -10.56 11.67 12.62
N PHE A 21 -9.66 11.02 13.36
CA PHE A 21 -9.10 9.73 12.99
C PHE A 21 -10.17 8.62 12.93
N SER A 22 -11.07 8.54 13.90
CA SER A 22 -12.11 7.51 13.92
C SER A 22 -13.12 7.69 12.79
N SER A 23 -13.49 8.94 12.50
CA SER A 23 -14.38 9.28 11.39
C SER A 23 -13.71 8.99 10.03
N TRP A 24 -12.44 9.36 9.89
CA TRP A 24 -11.63 9.03 8.73
C TRP A 24 -11.55 7.52 8.52
N LEU A 25 -11.16 6.76 9.54
CA LEU A 25 -11.04 5.31 9.46
C LEU A 25 -12.37 4.65 9.10
N GLY A 26 -13.48 5.09 9.70
CA GLY A 26 -14.81 4.63 9.34
C GLY A 26 -15.14 4.89 7.86
N SER A 27 -14.80 6.08 7.35
CA SER A 27 -15.00 6.41 5.93
C SER A 27 -14.08 5.60 4.99
N VAL A 28 -12.86 5.27 5.42
CA VAL A 28 -11.95 4.39 4.65
C VAL A 28 -12.53 3.00 4.53
N LEU A 29 -13.05 2.42 5.62
CA LEU A 29 -13.67 1.10 5.60
C LEU A 29 -14.92 1.08 4.72
N ASN A 30 -15.72 2.14 4.74
CA ASN A 30 -16.97 2.21 3.98
C ASN A 30 -16.76 2.51 2.48
N ASN A 31 -15.80 3.38 2.15
CA ASN A 31 -15.64 3.92 0.80
C ASN A 31 -14.40 3.41 0.07
N GLY A 32 -13.48 2.73 0.78
CA GLY A 32 -12.20 2.28 0.24
C GLY A 32 -12.34 1.40 -1.01
N GLY A 33 -13.27 0.44 -0.99
CA GLY A 33 -13.54 -0.42 -2.15
C GLY A 33 -13.88 0.37 -3.43
N ALA A 34 -14.79 1.33 -3.31
CA ALA A 34 -15.19 2.18 -4.45
C ALA A 34 -14.05 3.07 -4.97
N ILE A 35 -13.11 3.47 -4.09
CA ILE A 35 -11.95 4.28 -4.49
C ILE A 35 -10.95 3.46 -5.30
N LEU A 36 -10.83 2.16 -5.02
CA LEU A 36 -9.95 1.24 -5.75
C LEU A 36 -10.49 0.94 -7.17
N GLU A 37 -11.77 1.16 -7.43
CA GLU A 37 -12.35 0.99 -8.76
C GLU A 37 -11.78 2.02 -9.76
N ASN A 38 -11.32 1.53 -10.92
CA ASN A 38 -10.78 2.35 -12.01
C ASN A 38 -9.68 3.34 -11.58
N CYS A 39 -8.91 3.01 -10.54
CA CYS A 39 -7.94 3.92 -9.92
C CYS A 39 -6.61 4.08 -10.68
N GLN A 40 -6.35 3.28 -11.73
CA GLN A 40 -5.07 3.26 -12.46
C GLN A 40 -4.65 4.64 -12.99
N GLY A 41 -5.59 5.37 -13.59
CA GLY A 41 -5.30 6.73 -14.09
C GLY A 41 -4.96 7.71 -12.96
N ALA A 42 -5.59 7.56 -11.79
CA ALA A 42 -5.27 8.36 -10.61
C ALA A 42 -3.89 8.01 -10.04
N ILE A 43 -3.53 6.73 -9.99
CA ILE A 43 -2.19 6.25 -9.59
C ILE A 43 -1.12 6.82 -10.52
N GLN A 44 -1.32 6.74 -11.84
CA GLN A 44 -0.36 7.27 -12.82
C GLN A 44 -0.17 8.78 -12.66
N ASN A 45 -1.26 9.51 -12.45
CA ASN A 45 -1.20 10.95 -12.15
C ASN A 45 -0.44 11.24 -10.84
N ALA A 46 -0.66 10.45 -9.79
CA ALA A 46 0.07 10.59 -8.54
C ALA A 46 1.58 10.35 -8.72
N ILE A 47 1.98 9.34 -9.49
CA ILE A 47 3.39 9.08 -9.84
C ILE A 47 4.01 10.29 -10.56
N ILE A 48 3.31 10.84 -11.56
CA ILE A 48 3.75 12.04 -12.28
C ILE A 48 3.90 13.23 -11.34
N MET A 49 2.96 13.41 -10.40
CA MET A 49 3.01 14.49 -9.42
C MET A 49 4.21 14.37 -8.46
N GLN A 50 4.56 13.15 -8.03
CA GLN A 50 5.78 12.92 -7.25
C GLN A 50 7.02 13.39 -8.02
N LEU A 51 7.16 12.97 -9.28
CA LEU A 51 8.30 13.32 -10.14
C LEU A 51 8.37 14.83 -10.39
N LYS A 52 7.25 15.47 -10.73
CA LYS A 52 7.17 16.93 -10.92
C LYS A 52 7.52 17.71 -9.66
N SER A 53 7.32 17.11 -8.48
CA SER A 53 7.68 17.68 -7.18
C SER A 53 9.13 17.39 -6.77
N GLY A 54 9.95 16.82 -7.66
CA GLY A 54 11.35 16.50 -7.39
C GLY A 54 11.58 15.22 -6.56
N VAL A 55 10.55 14.38 -6.38
CA VAL A 55 10.69 13.11 -5.68
C VAL A 55 11.31 12.07 -6.60
N GLY A 56 12.52 11.59 -6.26
CA GLY A 56 13.20 10.50 -6.98
C GLY A 56 13.11 9.12 -6.32
N SER A 57 12.51 9.03 -5.13
CA SER A 57 12.34 7.76 -4.41
C SER A 57 11.09 7.76 -3.55
N VAL A 58 10.38 6.62 -3.54
CA VAL A 58 9.12 6.44 -2.83
C VAL A 58 9.10 5.16 -1.99
N GLY A 59 8.46 5.25 -0.82
CA GLY A 59 7.99 4.07 -0.07
C GLY A 59 6.48 3.92 -0.28
N ALA A 60 6.08 2.94 -1.08
CA ALA A 60 4.69 2.67 -1.41
C ALA A 60 4.13 1.63 -0.43
N ILE A 61 3.17 2.02 0.41
CA ILE A 61 2.42 1.07 1.24
C ILE A 61 1.28 0.52 0.40
N SER A 62 1.18 -0.80 0.33
CA SER A 62 0.27 -1.47 -0.58
C SER A 62 -0.49 -2.61 0.09
N ASN A 63 -1.83 -2.56 0.02
CA ASN A 63 -2.70 -3.65 0.43
C ASN A 63 -3.00 -4.62 -0.72
N HIS A 64 -3.01 -4.09 -1.95
CA HIS A 64 -3.51 -4.81 -3.12
C HIS A 64 -2.50 -4.99 -4.25
N LEU A 65 -1.31 -4.37 -4.17
CA LEU A 65 -0.25 -4.39 -5.20
C LEU A 65 -0.67 -3.85 -6.58
N ILE A 66 -1.78 -3.13 -6.66
CA ILE A 66 -2.37 -2.65 -7.92
C ILE A 66 -1.53 -1.56 -8.61
N GLU A 67 -0.72 -0.84 -7.85
CA GLU A 67 0.18 0.21 -8.31
C GLU A 67 1.54 -0.30 -8.79
N VAL A 68 1.89 -1.56 -8.49
CA VAL A 68 3.27 -2.07 -8.62
C VAL A 68 3.78 -1.99 -10.06
N ASN A 69 2.95 -2.38 -11.04
CA ASN A 69 3.34 -2.33 -12.44
C ASN A 69 3.57 -0.88 -12.92
N LEU A 70 2.67 0.03 -12.55
CA LEU A 70 2.80 1.46 -12.89
C LEU A 70 4.03 2.08 -12.24
N LEU A 71 4.34 1.71 -10.99
CA LEU A 71 5.56 2.15 -10.31
C LEU A 71 6.81 1.61 -11.00
N LYS A 72 6.82 0.32 -11.36
CA LYS A 72 7.97 -0.33 -12.03
C LYS A 72 8.31 0.33 -13.38
N GLU A 73 7.29 0.72 -14.14
CA GLU A 73 7.42 1.45 -15.40
C GLU A 73 7.89 2.90 -15.20
N SER A 74 7.72 3.47 -14.01
CA SER A 74 8.17 4.83 -13.70
C SER A 74 9.68 4.93 -13.47
N PRO A 75 10.28 6.14 -13.57
CA PRO A 75 11.68 6.37 -13.24
C PRO A 75 11.96 6.43 -11.72
N LEU A 76 10.96 6.26 -10.85
CA LEU A 76 11.15 6.30 -9.39
C LEU A 76 12.00 5.11 -8.92
N ASN A 77 12.79 5.33 -7.86
CA ASN A 77 13.27 4.25 -7.01
C ASN A 77 12.18 3.91 -6.00
N ILE A 78 11.84 2.64 -5.84
CA ILE A 78 10.63 2.22 -5.14
C ILE A 78 10.99 1.16 -4.10
N VAL A 79 10.51 1.37 -2.88
CA VAL A 79 10.32 0.29 -1.91
C VAL A 79 8.81 0.06 -1.80
N VAL A 80 8.35 -1.12 -2.21
CA VAL A 80 6.95 -1.54 -2.04
C VAL A 80 6.85 -2.29 -0.73
N PHE A 81 6.11 -1.72 0.21
CA PHE A 81 5.78 -2.36 1.48
C PHE A 81 4.43 -3.06 1.34
N LEU A 82 4.45 -4.39 1.18
CA LEU A 82 3.22 -5.18 1.23
C LEU A 82 2.71 -5.15 2.68
N GLU A 83 1.51 -4.61 2.85
CA GLU A 83 0.91 -4.34 4.15
C GLU A 83 0.12 -5.54 4.68
N PHE A 84 0.38 -5.89 5.93
CA PHE A 84 -0.33 -6.93 6.65
C PHE A 84 -1.35 -6.35 7.64
N LEU A 85 -2.60 -6.80 7.52
CA LEU A 85 -3.69 -6.52 8.45
C LEU A 85 -4.28 -7.84 8.97
N GLY A 86 -4.76 -7.89 10.20
CA GLY A 86 -5.42 -9.08 10.73
C GLY A 86 -5.64 -9.00 12.24
N SER A 87 -6.82 -8.56 12.67
CA SER A 87 -7.16 -8.36 14.08
C SER A 87 -7.44 -9.65 14.85
N SER A 88 -7.54 -10.79 14.18
CA SER A 88 -7.78 -12.11 14.76
C SER A 88 -6.91 -13.15 14.06
N TYR A 89 -6.40 -14.14 14.82
CA TYR A 89 -5.52 -15.17 14.29
C TYR A 89 -6.13 -15.89 13.07
N SER A 90 -5.38 -15.98 11.98
CA SER A 90 -5.77 -16.72 10.78
C SER A 90 -4.54 -17.24 10.04
N LEU A 91 -4.39 -18.57 10.00
CA LEU A 91 -3.32 -19.24 9.26
C LEU A 91 -3.49 -19.08 7.74
N GLU A 92 -4.73 -19.07 7.26
CA GLU A 92 -5.04 -18.84 5.85
C GLU A 92 -4.53 -17.46 5.40
N LYS A 93 -4.74 -16.43 6.23
CA LYS A 93 -4.29 -15.07 5.93
C LYS A 93 -2.78 -14.96 5.91
N LEU A 94 -2.08 -15.64 6.82
CA LEU A 94 -0.61 -15.71 6.82
C LEU A 94 -0.09 -16.36 5.54
N LYS A 95 -0.65 -17.51 5.13
CA LYS A 95 -0.26 -18.19 3.89
C LYS A 95 -0.53 -17.34 2.65
N ALA A 96 -1.70 -16.70 2.58
CA ALA A 96 -2.04 -15.81 1.47
C ALA A 96 -1.10 -14.61 1.38
N PHE A 97 -0.71 -14.06 2.54
CA PHE A 97 0.28 -12.99 2.61
C PHE A 97 1.67 -13.45 2.15
N GLU A 98 2.14 -14.61 2.62
CA GLU A 98 3.42 -15.20 2.23
C GLU A 98 3.52 -15.41 0.71
N THR A 99 2.47 -15.98 0.10
CA THR A 99 2.39 -16.15 -1.36
C THR A 99 2.50 -14.82 -2.09
N LYS A 100 1.72 -13.81 -1.68
CA LYS A 100 1.78 -12.47 -2.30
C LYS A 100 3.13 -11.79 -2.10
N PHE A 101 3.75 -11.97 -0.94
CA PHE A 101 5.07 -11.40 -0.67
C PHE A 101 6.15 -12.04 -1.54
N LYS A 102 6.06 -13.35 -1.78
CA LYS A 102 6.93 -14.05 -2.72
C LYS A 102 6.77 -13.52 -4.14
N GLU A 103 5.53 -13.35 -4.60
CA GLU A 103 5.25 -12.76 -5.93
C GLU A 103 5.84 -11.35 -6.05
N LEU A 104 5.73 -10.53 -5.00
CA LEU A 104 6.33 -9.19 -4.98
C LEU A 104 7.87 -9.25 -4.98
N LYS A 105 8.47 -10.21 -4.27
CA LYS A 105 9.93 -10.44 -4.25
C LYS A 105 10.46 -10.81 -5.65
N ASP A 106 9.71 -11.60 -6.40
CA ASP A 106 10.08 -11.98 -7.77
C ASP A 106 10.08 -10.77 -8.74
N LEU A 107 9.45 -9.66 -8.36
CA LEU A 107 9.43 -8.42 -9.15
C LEU A 107 10.59 -7.47 -8.83
N GLU A 108 11.44 -7.77 -7.83
CA GLU A 108 12.57 -6.91 -7.46
C GLU A 108 13.56 -6.69 -8.61
N ASP A 109 14.12 -5.49 -8.68
CA ASP A 109 15.18 -5.14 -9.61
C ASP A 109 16.10 -4.05 -9.01
N LYS A 110 16.81 -3.29 -9.86
CA LYS A 110 17.68 -2.20 -9.39
C LYS A 110 16.90 -1.03 -8.77
N LYS A 111 15.68 -0.77 -9.23
CA LYS A 111 14.81 0.32 -8.78
C LYS A 111 13.77 -0.15 -7.77
N LEU A 112 13.22 -1.35 -7.93
CA LEU A 112 12.14 -1.88 -7.09
C LEU A 112 12.68 -2.85 -6.03
N LYS A 113 12.37 -2.57 -4.76
CA LYS A 113 12.63 -3.44 -3.62
C LYS A 113 11.32 -3.82 -2.92
N ALA A 114 11.18 -5.07 -2.55
CA ALA A 114 10.05 -5.59 -1.80
C ALA A 114 10.36 -5.54 -0.30
N ALA A 115 9.43 -4.98 0.46
CA ALA A 115 9.48 -4.86 1.90
C ALA A 115 8.10 -5.18 2.49
N LEU A 116 8.03 -5.21 3.81
CA LEU A 116 6.83 -5.56 4.56
C LEU A 116 6.42 -4.41 5.45
N ALA A 117 5.11 -4.17 5.56
CA ALA A 117 4.53 -3.29 6.56
C ALA A 117 3.56 -4.06 7.45
N VAL A 118 3.61 -3.80 8.75
CA VAL A 118 2.57 -4.21 9.70
C VAL A 118 1.72 -2.97 9.96
N HIS A 119 0.43 -2.99 9.61
CA HIS A 119 -0.40 -1.78 9.56
C HIS A 119 -0.40 -0.98 10.87
N ALA A 120 -0.82 -1.58 11.98
CA ALA A 120 -0.81 -0.93 13.29
C ALA A 120 -0.97 -1.92 14.46
N PRO A 121 -0.53 -1.54 15.69
CA PRO A 121 -0.71 -2.38 16.89
C PRO A 121 -2.17 -2.71 17.22
N TYR A 122 -3.13 -1.86 16.84
CA TYR A 122 -4.57 -2.10 17.11
C TYR A 122 -5.27 -2.91 16.02
N SER A 123 -4.62 -3.18 14.88
CA SER A 123 -5.23 -3.83 13.72
C SER A 123 -4.57 -5.15 13.33
N VAL A 124 -3.50 -5.54 14.03
CA VAL A 124 -2.75 -6.77 13.79
C VAL A 124 -2.59 -7.52 15.11
N GLN A 125 -3.06 -8.77 15.14
CA GLN A 125 -2.89 -9.66 16.28
C GLN A 125 -1.40 -9.97 16.49
N LYS A 126 -0.95 -9.96 17.74
CA LYS A 126 0.47 -10.05 18.13
C LYS A 126 1.22 -11.22 17.50
N ASP A 127 0.69 -12.44 17.57
CA ASP A 127 1.38 -13.64 17.08
C ASP A 127 1.44 -13.65 15.55
N MET A 128 0.40 -13.15 14.87
CA MET A 128 0.44 -12.94 13.43
C MET A 128 1.50 -11.88 13.05
N ALA A 129 1.62 -10.78 13.80
CA ALA A 129 2.67 -9.79 13.54
C ALA A 129 4.07 -10.38 13.69
N LEU A 130 4.31 -11.22 14.71
CA LEU A 130 5.57 -11.93 14.89
C LEU A 130 5.83 -13.01 13.82
N SER A 131 4.79 -13.53 13.18
CA SER A 131 4.91 -14.56 12.15
C SER A 131 5.30 -14.00 10.77
N VAL A 132 5.11 -12.69 10.55
CA VAL A 132 5.41 -12.06 9.26
C VAL A 132 6.69 -11.23 9.25
N ILE A 133 7.30 -10.98 10.42
CA ILE A 133 8.58 -10.27 10.57
C ILE A 133 9.72 -11.29 10.54
#